data_AF-A0A392NS43-F1
#
_entry.id   AF-A0A392NS43-F1
#
_cell.length_a   1.000
_cell.length_b   1.000
_cell.length_c   1.000
_cell.angle_alpha   90.00
_cell.angle_beta   90.00
_cell.angle_gamma   90.00
#
_symmetry.space_group_name_H-M   'P 1'
#
loop_
_entity.id
_entity.type
_entity.pdbx_description
1 polymer ?
#
loop_
_entity_poly.entity_id
_entity_poly.type
_entity_poly.pdbx_seq_one_letter_code
_entity_poly.pdbx_strand_id
1 'polypeptide(L)'
;MVFVSYPLQALSEDDRRKAVTQTYELAKECLQTNYYGTKITTESLLPLLQLSDSPRIVNVSSSLGQLDLESIPNDGLKSFFSDADNLTEEKVDEVLKKFLKDFKE
;
A
#
# COMPACT_ATOMS: atom_id res chain seq x y z
N MET A 1 -0.41 -1.92 7.69
CA MET A 1 0.40 -2.81 8.55
C MET A 1 1.76 -2.15 8.73
N VAL A 2 1.98 -1.51 9.87
CA VAL A 2 3.30 -1.00 10.24
C VAL A 2 4.16 -2.23 10.52
N PHE A 3 5.07 -2.56 9.61
CA PHE A 3 6.17 -3.46 9.95
C PHE A 3 7.07 -2.67 10.88
N VAL A 4 6.87 -2.83 12.19
CA VAL A 4 7.92 -2.52 13.15
C VAL A 4 9.06 -3.46 12.78
N SER A 5 10.23 -2.90 12.48
CA SER A 5 11.47 -3.61 12.16
C SER A 5 11.99 -4.39 13.37
N TYR A 6 11.15 -5.23 13.99
CA TYR A 6 11.63 -6.25 14.89
C TYR A 6 12.32 -7.31 14.03
N PRO A 7 13.56 -7.72 14.38
CA PRO A 7 14.23 -8.77 13.65
C PRO A 7 13.36 -10.04 13.73
N LEU A 8 12.91 -10.53 12.58
CA LEU A 8 12.13 -11.78 12.47
C LEU A 8 12.85 -12.99 13.11
N GLN A 9 14.17 -12.89 13.26
CA GLN A 9 15.04 -13.85 13.94
C GLN A 9 14.85 -13.90 15.46
N ALA A 10 14.22 -12.88 16.07
CA ALA A 10 13.92 -12.82 17.49
C ALA A 10 12.52 -13.35 17.85
N LEU A 11 11.72 -13.73 16.85
CA LEU A 11 10.38 -14.30 17.04
C LEU A 11 10.44 -15.83 17.18
N SER A 12 9.45 -16.42 17.85
CA SER A 12 9.28 -17.88 17.82
C SER A 12 9.01 -18.35 16.39
N GLU A 13 9.30 -19.62 16.09
CA GLU A 13 9.03 -20.17 14.74
C GLU A 13 7.57 -20.04 14.33
N ASP A 14 6.64 -20.20 15.29
CA ASP A 14 5.20 -20.04 15.04
C ASP A 14 4.83 -18.58 14.75
N ASP A 15 5.36 -17.63 15.53
CA ASP A 15 5.13 -16.20 15.32
C ASP A 15 5.74 -15.72 14.02
N ARG A 16 6.92 -16.23 13.65
CA ARG A 16 7.58 -15.93 12.39
C ARG A 16 6.76 -16.46 11.22
N ARG A 17 6.25 -17.69 11.32
CA ARG A 17 5.38 -18.30 10.30
C ARG A 17 4.09 -17.49 10.11
N LYS A 18 3.46 -17.06 11.20
CA LYS A 18 2.31 -16.16 11.16
C LYS A 18 2.65 -14.82 10.51
N ALA A 19 3.79 -14.21 10.87
CA ALA A 19 4.23 -12.92 10.35
C ALA A 19 4.51 -12.91 8.84
N VAL A 20 4.89 -14.06 8.26
CA VAL A 20 5.13 -14.20 6.81
C VAL A 20 3.98 -14.85 6.06
N THR A 21 2.90 -15.25 6.75
CA THR A 21 1.74 -15.84 6.11
C THR A 21 0.99 -14.77 5.33
N GLN A 22 0.78 -14.99 4.03
CA GLN A 22 0.04 -14.10 3.16
C GLN A 22 -1.18 -14.85 2.62
N THR A 23 -2.38 -14.39 2.99
CA THR A 23 -3.65 -14.93 2.49
C THR A 23 -4.41 -13.87 1.69
N TYR A 24 -5.35 -14.29 0.85
CA TYR A 24 -6.15 -13.37 0.04
C TYR A 24 -6.95 -12.39 0.92
N GLU A 25 -7.46 -12.90 2.04
CA GLU A 25 -8.20 -12.15 3.05
C GLU A 25 -7.32 -11.09 3.70
N LEU A 26 -6.08 -11.45 4.06
CA LEU A 26 -5.09 -10.49 4.58
C LEU A 26 -4.69 -9.47 3.53
N ALA A 27 -4.55 -9.85 2.25
CA ALA A 27 -4.25 -8.93 1.16
C ALA A 27 -5.41 -7.92 0.95
N LYS A 28 -6.66 -8.40 0.99
CA LYS A 28 -7.85 -7.55 0.89
C LYS A 28 -7.96 -6.59 2.08
N GLU A 29 -7.78 -7.08 3.30
CA GLU A 29 -7.78 -6.25 4.51
C GLU A 29 -6.65 -5.21 4.49
N CYS A 30 -5.46 -5.61 4.03
CA CYS A 30 -4.30 -4.74 3.87
C CYS A 30 -4.60 -3.56 2.94
N LEU A 31 -5.20 -3.80 1.77
CA LEU A 31 -5.58 -2.73 0.84
C LEU A 31 -6.72 -1.86 1.38
N GLN A 32 -7.73 -2.49 1.99
CA GLN A 32 -8.84 -1.77 2.63
C GLN A 32 -8.34 -0.79 3.70
N THR A 33 -7.35 -1.19 4.49
CA THR A 33 -6.82 -0.35 5.57
C THR A 33 -5.79 0.66 5.07
N ASN A 34 -4.74 0.20 4.39
CA ASN A 34 -3.57 1.03 4.13
C ASN A 34 -3.73 1.98 2.93
N TYR A 35 -4.58 1.61 1.97
CA TYR A 35 -4.82 2.44 0.79
C TYR A 35 -6.18 3.12 0.89
N TYR A 36 -7.28 2.34 0.86
CA TYR A 36 -8.63 2.92 0.85
C TYR A 36 -8.95 3.64 2.16
N GLY A 37 -8.59 3.06 3.32
CA GLY A 37 -8.81 3.67 4.62
C GLY A 37 -8.03 5.00 4.78
N THR A 38 -6.77 5.03 4.35
CA THR A 38 -5.96 6.25 4.36
C THR A 38 -6.51 7.32 3.41
N LYS A 39 -6.96 6.93 2.21
CA LYS A 39 -7.63 7.84 1.25
C LYS A 39 -8.88 8.46 1.87
N ILE A 40 -9.82 7.63 2.33
CA ILE A 40 -11.09 8.08 2.94
C ILE A 40 -10.83 8.99 4.14
N THR A 41 -9.88 8.63 5.01
CA THR A 41 -9.52 9.44 6.18
C THR A 41 -8.98 10.80 5.76
N THR A 42 -8.10 10.83 4.76
CA THR A 42 -7.52 12.07 4.23
C THR A 42 -8.60 12.97 3.63
N GLU A 43 -9.45 12.42 2.76
CA GLU A 43 -10.57 13.14 2.13
C GLU A 43 -11.56 13.68 3.16
N SER A 44 -11.91 12.87 4.17
CA SER A 44 -12.87 13.25 5.21
C SER A 44 -12.36 14.39 6.09
N LEU A 45 -11.04 14.45 6.32
CA LEU A 45 -10.40 15.50 7.12
C LEU A 45 -9.96 16.70 6.29
N LEU A 46 -9.92 16.59 4.96
CA LEU A 46 -9.46 17.64 4.06
C LEU A 46 -10.17 18.99 4.27
N PRO A 47 -11.52 19.06 4.45
CA PRO A 47 -12.19 20.33 4.70
C PRO A 47 -11.73 21.01 5.99
N LEU A 48 -11.39 20.24 7.02
CA LEU A 48 -10.89 20.77 8.30
C LEU A 48 -9.43 21.20 8.18
N LEU A 49 -8.62 20.43 7.46
CA LEU A 49 -7.22 20.77 7.20
C LEU A 49 -7.11 22.10 6.43
N GLN A 50 -8.03 22.38 5.52
CA GLN A 50 -8.08 23.66 4.78
C GLN A 50 -8.31 24.89 5.67
N LEU A 51 -8.77 24.73 6.91
CA LEU A 51 -8.94 25.82 7.87
C LEU A 51 -7.64 26.15 8.63
N SER A 52 -6.60 25.33 8.51
CA SER A 52 -5.32 25.54 9.18
C SER A 52 -4.44 26.48 8.36
N ASP A 53 -3.66 27.34 9.03
CA ASP A 53 -2.62 28.16 8.38
C ASP A 53 -1.43 27.32 7.88
N SER A 54 -1.27 26.08 8.37
CA SER A 54 -0.17 25.18 8.00
C SER A 54 -0.57 23.70 8.13
N PRO A 55 -1.50 23.20 7.28
CA PRO A 55 -1.92 21.81 7.32
C PRO A 55 -0.79 20.88 6.87
N ARG A 56 -0.73 19.70 7.49
CA ARG A 56 0.24 18.64 7.13
C ARG A 56 -0.46 17.30 7.08
N ILE A 57 -0.23 16.57 6.00
CA ILE A 57 -0.61 15.15 5.88
C ILE A 57 0.69 14.35 5.84
N VAL A 58 0.80 13.35 6.71
CA VAL A 58 1.96 12.47 6.78
C VAL A 58 1.48 11.04 6.64
N ASN A 59 1.72 10.46 5.46
CA ASN A 59 1.48 9.04 5.22
C ASN A 59 2.72 8.23 5.61
N VAL A 60 2.58 7.37 6.63
CA VAL A 60 3.66 6.49 7.07
C VAL A 60 3.66 5.23 6.21
N SER A 61 4.74 5.03 5.45
CA SER A 61 4.91 3.90 4.54
C SER A 61 6.03 2.94 5.00
N SER A 62 6.27 1.88 4.24
CA SER A 62 7.30 0.86 4.46
C SER A 62 8.26 0.79 3.28
N SER A 63 9.53 0.49 3.54
CA SER A 63 10.52 0.23 2.48
C SER A 63 10.16 -0.98 1.61
N LEU A 64 9.36 -1.92 2.13
CA LEU A 64 8.83 -3.04 1.35
C LEU A 64 7.81 -2.59 0.28
N GLY A 65 7.27 -1.37 0.39
CA GLY A 65 6.41 -0.77 -0.63
C GLY A 65 7.17 -0.04 -1.74
N GLN A 66 8.51 -0.06 -1.71
CA GLN A 66 9.32 0.56 -2.75
C GLN A 66 9.17 -0.20 -4.06
N LEU A 67 8.86 0.54 -5.13
CA LEU A 67 8.77 -0.03 -6.47
C LEU A 67 10.17 -0.28 -7.02
N ASP A 68 10.51 -1.55 -7.20
CA ASP A 68 11.65 -1.95 -8.01
C ASP A 68 11.18 -2.14 -9.46
N LEU A 69 11.38 -1.10 -10.28
CA LEU A 69 10.96 -1.09 -11.67
C LEU A 69 11.68 -2.16 -12.52
N GLU A 70 12.86 -2.61 -12.12
CA GLU A 70 13.57 -3.68 -12.84
C GLU A 70 12.88 -5.03 -12.60
N SER A 71 12.40 -5.25 -11.37
CA SER A 71 11.74 -6.49 -10.93
C SER A 71 10.28 -6.63 -11.37
N ILE A 72 9.62 -5.56 -11.83
CA ILE A 72 8.27 -5.66 -12.39
C ILE A 72 8.36 -6.38 -13.75
N PRO A 73 7.66 -7.48 -14.03
CA PRO A 73 7.75 -8.14 -15.34
C PRO A 73 6.85 -7.49 -16.41
N ASN A 74 5.93 -6.62 -16.01
CA ASN A 74 4.94 -6.01 -16.89
C ASN A 74 5.36 -4.59 -17.30
N ASP A 75 5.76 -4.42 -18.56
CA ASP A 75 6.21 -3.13 -19.12
C ASP A 75 5.12 -2.05 -19.05
N GLY A 76 3.85 -2.44 -19.18
CA GLY A 76 2.71 -1.53 -19.00
C GLY A 76 2.64 -0.98 -17.56
N LEU A 77 2.78 -1.85 -16.54
CA LEU A 77 2.84 -1.42 -15.15
C LEU A 77 4.10 -0.60 -14.84
N LYS A 78 5.26 -0.93 -15.42
CA LYS A 78 6.47 -0.11 -15.28
C LYS A 78 6.24 1.30 -15.77
N SER A 79 5.75 1.43 -17.01
CA SER A 79 5.50 2.73 -17.64
C SER A 79 4.51 3.55 -16.82
N PHE A 80 3.43 2.92 -16.35
CA PHE A 80 2.43 3.53 -15.48
C PHE A 80 3.03 4.08 -14.17
N PHE A 81 3.80 3.26 -13.44
CA PHE A 81 4.38 3.69 -12.17
C PHE A 81 5.59 4.63 -12.32
N SER A 82 6.21 4.69 -13.50
CA SER A 82 7.32 5.62 -13.77
C SER A 82 6.86 7.03 -14.12
N ASP A 83 5.58 7.23 -14.45
CA ASP A 83 5.02 8.48 -14.94
C ASP A 83 4.14 9.14 -13.87
N ALA A 84 4.79 9.79 -12.90
CA ALA A 84 4.12 10.38 -11.75
C ALA A 84 3.11 11.48 -12.13
N ASP A 85 3.34 12.19 -13.22
CA ASP A 85 2.49 13.30 -13.67
C ASP A 85 1.17 12.82 -14.29
N ASN A 86 1.11 11.58 -14.77
CA ASN A 86 -0.08 10.97 -15.40
C ASN A 86 -0.77 9.89 -14.54
N LEU A 87 -0.35 9.75 -13.28
CA LEU A 87 -1.02 8.91 -12.28
C LEU A 87 -2.39 9.50 -11.94
N THR A 88 -3.42 8.66 -11.99
CA THR A 88 -4.77 9.00 -11.50
C THR A 88 -5.23 7.96 -10.50
N GLU A 89 -6.12 8.36 -9.60
CA GLU A 89 -6.66 7.46 -8.58
C GLU A 89 -7.38 6.26 -9.20
N GLU A 90 -8.11 6.47 -10.30
CA GLU A 90 -8.85 5.41 -10.99
C GLU A 90 -7.91 4.33 -11.53
N LYS A 91 -6.78 4.74 -12.13
CA LYS A 91 -5.79 3.80 -12.65
C LYS A 91 -5.11 3.03 -11.52
N VAL A 92 -4.80 3.68 -10.40
CA VAL A 92 -4.25 2.99 -9.22
C VAL A 92 -5.26 1.98 -8.68
N ASP A 93 -6.54 2.36 -8.58
CA ASP A 93 -7.62 1.47 -8.15
C ASP A 93 -7.78 0.26 -9.09
N GLU A 94 -7.66 0.44 -10.39
CA GLU A 94 -7.65 -0.65 -11.38
C GLU A 94 -6.47 -1.61 -11.17
N VAL A 95 -5.27 -1.09 -10.95
CA VAL A 95 -4.08 -1.90 -10.66
C VAL A 95 -4.26 -2.70 -9.37
N LEU A 96 -4.80 -2.08 -8.31
CA LEU A 96 -5.06 -2.76 -7.04
C LEU A 96 -6.14 -3.85 -7.15
N LYS A 97 -7.19 -3.62 -7.96
CA LYS A 97 -8.21 -4.64 -8.27
C LYS A 97 -7.59 -5.81 -9.02
N LYS A 98 -6.73 -5.54 -10.00
CA LYS A 98 -6.00 -6.57 -10.74
C LYS A 98 -5.06 -7.34 -9.81
N PHE A 99 -4.31 -6.67 -8.96
CA PHE A 99 -3.46 -7.30 -7.95
C PHE A 99 -4.24 -8.30 -7.08
N LEU A 100 -5.41 -7.92 -6.54
CA LEU A 100 -6.21 -8.85 -5.74
C LEU A 100 -6.72 -10.03 -6.55
N LYS A 101 -7.09 -9.81 -7.82
CA LYS A 101 -7.50 -10.89 -8.71
C LYS A 101 -6.35 -11.88 -8.93
N ASP A 102 -5.18 -11.37 -9.29
CA ASP A 102 -3.97 -12.16 -9.55
C ASP A 102 -3.48 -12.88 -8.28
N PHE A 103 -3.64 -12.28 -7.09
CA PHE A 103 -3.27 -12.89 -5.80
C PHE A 103 -4.16 -14.09 -5.43
N LYS A 104 -5.39 -14.14 -5.96
CA LYS A 104 -6.35 -15.21 -5.67
C LYS A 104 -6.12 -16.45 -6.54
N GLU A 105 -5.54 -16.28 -7.72
CA GLU A 105 -5.23 -17.34 -8.70
C GLU A 105 -3.95 -18.10 -8.32
#